data_AF-A0AAD9VDX9-F1
#
_entry.id   AF-A0AAD9VDX9-F1
#
_cell.length_a   1.000
_cell.length_b   1.000
_cell.length_c   1.000
_cell.angle_alpha   90.00
_cell.angle_beta   90.00
_cell.angle_gamma   90.00
#
_symmetry.space_group_name_H-M   'P 1'
#
loop_
_entity.id
_entity.type
_entity.pdbx_description
1 polymer ?
#
loop_
_entity_poly.entity_id
_entity_poly.type
_entity_poly.pdbx_seq_one_letter_code
_entity_poly.pdbx_strand_id
1 'polypeptide(L)'
;MAALLTWTYRKVIRNLRSLDEHIAYNLGFIFSRLNPAAGYSGSIILRPLNSDQEIREDGFLLMAVPKKRTSASKKKLRNRHKWPKNRSDIEICVVCGNCKLDNHLCGYCVKEVRRKTIEFRKEKNEGAFHWPIPEILRKFRA
;
A
#
# COMPACT_ATOMS: atom_id res chain seq x y z
N MET A 1 -32.88 35.21 18.55
CA MET A 1 -31.87 34.10 18.48
C MET A 1 -32.40 32.84 17.78
N ALA A 2 -33.70 32.49 17.88
CA ALA A 2 -34.26 31.30 17.23
C ALA A 2 -34.19 31.30 15.68
N ALA A 3 -34.35 32.45 15.01
CA ALA A 3 -34.37 32.54 13.54
C ALA A 3 -33.01 32.29 12.84
N LEU A 4 -31.89 32.48 13.55
CA LEU A 4 -30.54 32.23 13.01
C LEU A 4 -30.17 30.74 13.10
N LEU A 5 -30.68 30.05 14.12
CA LEU A 5 -30.56 28.61 14.28
C LEU A 5 -31.36 27.86 13.21
N THR A 6 -32.56 28.33 12.85
CA THR A 6 -33.36 27.70 11.78
C THR A 6 -32.73 27.88 10.38
N TRP A 7 -32.04 28.99 10.10
CA TRP A 7 -31.39 29.23 8.80
C TRP A 7 -30.15 28.35 8.58
N THR A 8 -29.31 28.18 9.61
CA THR A 8 -28.12 27.32 9.56
C THR A 8 -28.51 25.85 9.44
N TYR A 9 -29.50 25.39 10.23
CA TYR A 9 -30.08 24.06 10.07
C TYR A 9 -30.68 23.83 8.68
N ARG A 10 -31.37 24.81 8.10
CA ARG A 10 -31.95 24.68 6.75
C ARG A 10 -30.91 24.57 5.64
N LYS A 11 -29.72 25.16 5.79
CA LYS A 11 -28.60 24.95 4.84
C LYS A 11 -27.98 23.57 4.99
N VAL A 12 -27.76 23.12 6.23
CA VAL A 12 -27.22 21.79 6.53
C VAL A 12 -28.17 20.70 6.02
N ILE A 13 -29.48 20.83 6.25
CA ILE A 13 -30.50 19.89 5.77
C ILE A 13 -30.57 19.85 4.24
N ARG A 14 -30.44 20.98 3.54
CA ARG A 14 -30.39 20.98 2.07
C ARG A 14 -29.15 20.27 1.53
N ASN A 15 -28.00 20.47 2.15
CA ASN A 15 -26.76 19.80 1.73
C ASN A 15 -26.80 18.29 2.01
N LEU A 16 -27.36 17.88 3.16
CA LEU A 16 -27.60 16.48 3.48
C LEU A 16 -28.58 15.83 2.50
N ARG A 17 -29.68 16.51 2.18
CA ARG A 17 -30.67 15.99 1.23
C ARG A 17 -30.11 15.86 -0.19
N SER A 18 -29.30 16.83 -0.62
CA SER A 18 -28.59 16.75 -1.91
C SER A 18 -27.57 15.60 -1.91
N LEU A 19 -26.84 15.39 -0.82
CA LEU A 19 -25.93 14.25 -0.68
C LEU A 19 -26.68 12.91 -0.71
N ASP A 20 -27.79 12.81 0.01
CA ASP A 20 -28.65 11.61 0.03
C ASP A 20 -29.26 11.33 -1.34
N GLU A 21 -29.69 12.35 -2.09
CA GLU A 21 -30.17 12.22 -3.47
C GLU A 21 -29.06 11.72 -4.41
N HIS A 22 -27.83 12.22 -4.26
CA HIS A 22 -26.68 11.74 -5.03
C HIS A 22 -26.26 10.32 -4.65
N ILE A 23 -26.30 9.96 -3.36
CA ILE A 23 -26.05 8.59 -2.89
C ILE A 23 -27.15 7.66 -3.41
N ALA A 24 -28.42 8.05 -3.35
CA ALA A 24 -29.55 7.29 -3.85
C ALA A 24 -29.52 7.13 -5.38
N TYR A 25 -29.10 8.14 -6.13
CA TYR A 25 -28.89 8.04 -7.57
C TYR A 25 -27.77 7.04 -7.91
N ASN A 26 -26.65 7.10 -7.20
CA ASN A 26 -25.53 6.17 -7.37
C ASN A 26 -25.89 4.74 -6.94
N LEU A 27 -26.61 4.58 -5.83
CA LEU A 27 -27.10 3.27 -5.38
C LEU A 27 -28.21 2.74 -6.29
N GLY A 28 -29.09 3.60 -6.81
CA GLY A 28 -30.11 3.24 -7.80
C GLY A 28 -29.49 2.75 -9.11
N PHE A 29 -28.37 3.33 -9.52
CA PHE A 29 -27.55 2.83 -10.63
C PHE A 29 -26.94 1.45 -10.34
N ILE A 30 -26.55 1.18 -9.08
CA ILE A 30 -26.02 -0.13 -8.64
C ILE A 30 -27.13 -1.18 -8.51
N PHE A 31 -28.30 -0.84 -7.97
CA PHE A 31 -29.44 -1.77 -7.81
C PHE A 31 -30.10 -2.12 -9.15
N SER A 32 -30.06 -1.22 -10.14
CA SER A 32 -30.55 -1.51 -11.50
C SER A 32 -29.69 -2.57 -12.22
N ARG A 33 -28.40 -2.70 -11.88
CA ARG A 33 -27.54 -3.78 -12.40
C ARG A 33 -27.79 -5.14 -11.73
N LEU A 34 -28.28 -5.15 -10.50
CA LEU A 34 -28.48 -6.39 -9.73
C LEU A 34 -29.89 -6.98 -9.89
N ASN A 35 -30.83 -6.27 -10.52
CA ASN A 35 -32.17 -6.79 -10.77
C ASN A 35 -32.69 -6.42 -12.17
N PRO A 36 -32.40 -7.25 -13.20
CA PRO A 36 -32.87 -7.01 -14.58
C PRO A 36 -34.40 -7.08 -14.74
N ALA A 37 -35.15 -7.49 -13.70
CA ALA A 37 -36.60 -7.58 -13.73
C ALA A 37 -37.34 -6.29 -13.32
N ALA A 38 -36.64 -5.26 -12.81
CA ALA A 38 -37.25 -3.97 -12.45
C ALA A 38 -37.31 -2.97 -13.64
N GLY A 39 -36.90 -3.38 -14.84
CA GLY A 39 -36.83 -2.55 -16.04
C GLY A 39 -38.15 -2.35 -16.81
N TYR A 40 -39.30 -2.77 -16.27
CA TYR A 40 -40.60 -2.68 -16.95
C TYR A 40 -41.55 -1.63 -16.34
N SER A 41 -41.04 -0.47 -15.93
CA SER A 41 -41.84 0.77 -15.92
C SER A 41 -40.93 1.97 -15.71
N GLY A 42 -40.45 2.57 -16.80
CA GLY A 42 -39.71 3.84 -16.73
C GLY A 42 -38.66 3.96 -17.81
N SER A 43 -39.09 4.37 -19.00
CA SER A 43 -38.33 5.09 -20.03
C SER A 43 -36.79 5.05 -19.89
N ILE A 44 -36.17 4.07 -20.53
CA ILE A 44 -34.74 4.07 -20.81
C ILE A 44 -34.49 5.17 -21.85
N ILE A 45 -33.94 6.31 -21.42
CA ILE A 45 -33.34 7.26 -22.35
C ILE A 45 -31.97 6.70 -22.74
N LEU A 46 -31.90 5.99 -23.87
CA LEU A 46 -30.61 5.73 -24.53
C LEU A 46 -30.08 7.06 -25.07
N ARG A 47 -29.04 7.59 -24.43
CA ARG A 47 -28.27 8.71 -24.97
C ARG A 47 -27.25 8.16 -25.98
N PRO A 48 -27.13 8.74 -27.18
CA PRO A 48 -26.26 8.20 -28.22
C PRO A 48 -24.77 8.37 -27.85
N LEU A 49 -24.00 7.33 -28.13
CA LEU A 49 -22.54 7.27 -28.11
C LEU A 49 -21.96 8.30 -29.08
N ASN A 50 -21.60 9.48 -28.57
CA ASN A 50 -20.75 10.42 -29.28
C ASN A 50 -19.45 10.60 -28.50
N SER A 51 -18.37 10.09 -29.10
CA SER A 51 -16.97 10.53 -29.03
C SER A 51 -16.43 11.14 -27.72
N ASP A 52 -15.37 10.51 -27.20
CA ASP A 52 -14.34 11.05 -26.28
C ASP A 52 -14.65 11.09 -24.76
N GLN A 53 -15.73 10.46 -24.29
CA GLN A 53 -16.16 10.58 -22.88
C GLN A 53 -15.96 9.35 -21.96
N GLU A 54 -15.24 8.31 -22.39
CA GLU A 54 -15.13 7.06 -21.61
C GLU A 54 -14.03 7.01 -20.53
N ILE A 55 -13.37 8.12 -20.20
CA ILE A 55 -12.36 8.16 -19.10
C ILE A 55 -12.94 8.73 -17.78
N ARG A 56 -14.20 9.17 -17.75
CA ARG A 56 -14.69 10.05 -16.65
C ARG A 56 -15.40 9.35 -15.50
N GLU A 57 -15.73 8.06 -15.61
CA GLU A 57 -16.66 7.43 -14.65
C GLU A 57 -15.98 6.89 -13.38
N ASP A 58 -14.65 6.69 -13.38
CA ASP A 58 -13.86 6.41 -12.16
C ASP A 58 -13.43 7.69 -11.41
N GLY A 59 -13.91 8.86 -11.86
CA GLY A 59 -13.39 10.16 -11.49
C GLY A 59 -13.63 10.61 -10.04
N PHE A 60 -14.56 10.00 -9.29
CA PHE A 60 -14.86 10.51 -7.94
C PHE A 60 -13.84 10.04 -6.88
N LEU A 61 -13.33 8.82 -6.97
CA LEU A 61 -12.31 8.29 -6.07
C LEU A 61 -10.90 8.77 -6.42
N LEU A 62 -10.66 9.11 -7.70
CA LEU A 62 -9.40 9.70 -8.17
C LEU A 62 -9.27 11.21 -7.90
N MET A 63 -10.32 11.86 -7.38
CA MET A 63 -10.34 13.32 -7.08
C MET A 63 -10.03 13.64 -5.61
N ALA A 64 -9.45 12.71 -4.86
CA ALA A 64 -8.95 12.96 -3.51
C ALA A 64 -7.67 13.81 -3.54
N VAL A 65 -7.82 15.10 -3.84
CA VAL A 65 -6.73 16.08 -3.83
C VAL A 65 -6.68 16.79 -2.48
N PRO A 66 -5.50 17.00 -1.87
CA PRO A 66 -5.37 17.84 -0.70
C PRO A 66 -5.96 19.22 -0.98
N LYS A 67 -7.05 19.56 -0.29
CA LYS A 67 -7.79 20.79 -0.55
C LYS A 67 -6.93 22.06 -0.39
N LYS A 68 -5.92 22.00 0.49
CA LYS A 68 -5.00 23.10 0.80
C LYS A 68 -3.58 22.58 1.07
N ARG A 69 -2.59 23.40 0.71
CA ARG A 69 -1.18 23.17 1.04
C ARG A 69 -0.99 23.12 2.55
N THR A 70 -0.25 22.12 3.04
CA THR A 70 0.15 22.05 4.45
C THR A 70 1.21 23.13 4.74
N SER A 71 1.02 23.91 5.81
CA SER A 71 1.98 24.93 6.21
C SER A 71 3.31 24.32 6.68
N ALA A 72 4.40 25.08 6.56
CA ALA A 72 5.74 24.62 6.98
C ALA A 72 5.77 24.19 8.46
N SER A 73 5.11 24.94 9.34
CA SER A 73 4.97 24.61 10.76
C SER A 73 4.28 23.25 10.98
N LYS A 74 3.15 23.01 10.31
CA LYS A 74 2.42 21.72 10.40
C LYS A 74 3.25 20.54 9.88
N LYS A 75 4.04 20.73 8.82
CA LYS A 75 4.97 19.72 8.30
C LYS A 75 6.09 19.41 9.31
N LYS A 76 6.71 20.45 9.89
CA LYS A 76 7.78 20.31 10.90
C LYS A 76 7.28 19.57 12.15
N LEU A 77 6.12 19.95 12.68
CA LEU A 77 5.54 19.30 13.85
C LEU A 77 5.24 17.82 13.61
N ARG A 78 4.73 17.47 12.42
CA ARG A 78 4.48 16.07 12.01
C ARG A 78 5.75 15.23 11.93
N ASN A 79 6.87 15.84 11.55
CA ASN A 79 8.15 15.14 11.38
C ASN A 79 8.99 15.10 12.67
N ARG A 80 8.69 15.94 13.66
CA ARG A 80 9.48 16.06 14.90
C ARG A 80 9.67 14.73 15.64
N HIS A 81 8.64 13.90 15.70
CA HIS A 81 8.66 12.64 16.45
C HIS A 81 9.18 11.44 15.65
N LYS A 82 9.57 11.66 14.38
CA LYS A 82 10.01 10.60 13.47
C LYS A 82 11.53 10.43 13.43
N TRP A 83 12.23 10.94 14.45
CA TRP A 83 13.68 10.81 14.51
C TRP A 83 14.06 9.35 14.77
N PRO A 84 15.10 8.82 14.11
CA PRO A 84 15.66 7.53 14.50
C PRO A 84 16.08 7.57 15.97
N LYS A 85 15.75 6.50 16.70
CA LYS A 85 16.18 6.33 18.09
C LYS A 85 17.68 6.02 18.11
N ASN A 86 18.35 6.48 19.16
CA ASN A 86 19.75 6.12 19.41
C ASN A 86 19.85 4.61 19.65
N ARG A 87 20.87 4.00 19.05
CA ARG A 87 21.17 2.58 19.15
C ARG A 87 22.19 2.35 20.27
N SER A 88 21.87 1.47 21.21
CA SER A 88 22.74 1.05 22.32
C SER A 88 23.26 -0.38 22.13
N ASP A 89 22.88 -1.03 21.03
CA ASP A 89 23.15 -2.40 20.62
C ASP A 89 24.49 -2.55 19.89
N ILE A 90 25.43 -1.61 20.04
CA ILE A 90 26.71 -1.62 19.34
C ILE A 90 27.81 -2.00 20.33
N GLU A 91 28.44 -3.14 20.12
CA GLU A 91 29.53 -3.67 20.96
C GLU A 91 30.82 -3.87 20.14
N ILE A 92 31.94 -4.03 20.84
CA ILE A 92 33.25 -4.26 20.21
C ILE A 92 33.44 -5.76 20.00
N CYS A 93 33.83 -6.17 18.79
CA CYS A 93 34.12 -7.57 18.50
C CYS A 93 35.40 -8.04 19.22
N VAL A 94 35.31 -9.15 19.96
CA VAL A 94 36.43 -9.75 20.71
C VAL A 94 37.59 -10.20 19.80
N VAL A 95 37.30 -10.57 18.55
CA VAL A 95 38.31 -11.13 17.63
C VAL A 95 39.09 -10.04 16.88
N CYS A 96 38.39 -9.06 16.34
CA CYS A 96 38.98 -8.07 15.43
C CYS A 96 38.93 -6.63 15.94
N GLY A 97 38.27 -6.36 17.07
CA GLY A 97 38.11 -5.01 17.61
C GLY A 97 37.15 -4.09 16.85
N ASN A 98 36.55 -4.53 15.74
CA ASN A 98 35.55 -3.74 15.02
C ASN A 98 34.20 -3.72 15.75
N CYS A 99 33.46 -2.63 15.60
CA CYS A 99 32.09 -2.56 16.11
C CYS A 99 31.19 -3.59 15.40
N LYS A 100 30.44 -4.35 16.18
CA LYS A 100 29.39 -5.27 15.72
C LYS A 100 28.07 -4.95 16.43
N LEU A 101 26.98 -5.47 15.88
CA LEU A 101 25.69 -5.42 16.55
C LEU A 101 25.63 -6.54 17.60
N ASP A 102 25.00 -6.26 18.73
CA ASP A 102 24.75 -7.25 19.79
C ASP A 102 23.96 -8.44 19.23
N ASN A 103 24.26 -9.65 19.70
CA ASN A 103 23.71 -10.92 19.22
C ASN A 103 23.98 -11.25 17.74
N HIS A 104 24.73 -10.44 16.99
CA HIS A 104 25.13 -10.75 15.62
C HIS A 104 26.61 -11.14 15.51
N LEU A 105 26.91 -11.98 14.52
CA LEU A 105 28.30 -12.25 14.14
C LEU A 105 28.92 -11.00 13.51
N CYS A 106 30.21 -10.77 13.79
CA CYS A 106 30.92 -9.64 13.21
C CYS A 106 30.99 -9.74 11.68
N GLY A 107 30.48 -8.71 10.99
CA GLY A 107 30.47 -8.69 9.52
C GLY A 107 31.85 -8.79 8.90
N TYR A 108 32.87 -8.23 9.54
CA TYR A 108 34.26 -8.32 9.07
C TYR A 108 34.81 -9.75 9.19
N CYS A 109 34.70 -10.36 10.37
CA CYS A 109 35.19 -11.73 10.61
C CYS A 109 34.48 -12.74 9.70
N VAL A 110 33.16 -12.63 9.57
CA VAL A 110 32.37 -13.52 8.70
C VAL A 110 32.79 -13.37 7.25
N LYS A 111 33.05 -12.15 6.78
CA LYS A 111 33.50 -11.92 5.39
C LYS A 111 34.85 -12.57 5.13
N GLU A 112 35.79 -12.48 6.07
CA GLU A 112 37.10 -13.11 5.94
C GLU A 112 37.01 -14.64 5.96
N VAL A 113 36.28 -15.22 6.91
CA VAL A 113 36.07 -16.67 7.01
C VAL A 113 35.38 -17.19 5.74
N ARG A 114 34.37 -16.48 5.24
CA ARG A 114 33.68 -16.84 4.00
C ARG A 114 34.65 -16.86 2.81
N ARG A 115 35.54 -15.88 2.70
CA ARG A 115 36.56 -15.84 1.64
C ARG A 115 37.47 -17.07 1.71
N LYS A 116 38.03 -17.37 2.89
CA LYS A 116 38.88 -18.55 3.13
C LYS A 116 38.14 -19.86 2.82
N THR A 117 36.87 -19.95 3.21
CA THR A 117 36.04 -21.14 2.97
C THR A 117 35.77 -21.35 1.47
N ILE A 118 35.54 -20.28 0.71
CA ILE A 118 35.34 -20.36 -0.74
C ILE A 118 36.61 -20.85 -1.43
N GLU A 119 37.77 -20.32 -1.04
CA GLU A 119 39.08 -20.72 -1.57
C GLU A 119 39.35 -22.21 -1.28
N PHE A 120 39.16 -22.64 -0.03
CA PHE A 120 39.29 -24.03 0.36
C PHE A 120 38.34 -24.98 -0.41
N ARG A 121 37.08 -24.58 -0.61
CA ARG A 121 36.11 -25.37 -1.39
C ARG A 121 36.48 -25.48 -2.87
N LYS A 122 37.12 -24.45 -3.44
CA LYS A 122 37.64 -24.47 -4.81
C LYS A 122 38.82 -25.44 -4.92
N GLU A 123 39.78 -25.37 -3.99
CA GLU A 123 40.93 -26.29 -3.95
C GLU A 123 40.48 -27.75 -3.84
N LYS A 124 39.48 -28.03 -3.00
CA LYS A 124 38.90 -29.37 -2.82
C LYS A 124 37.98 -29.82 -3.96
N ASN A 125 37.62 -28.95 -4.91
CA ASN A 125 36.64 -29.20 -5.96
C ASN A 125 35.28 -29.74 -5.44
N GLU A 126 34.86 -29.38 -4.22
CA GLU A 126 33.59 -29.84 -3.62
C GLU A 126 32.35 -29.35 -4.39
N GLY A 127 32.50 -28.31 -5.22
CA GLY A 127 31.43 -27.82 -6.10
C GLY A 127 31.00 -28.82 -7.19
N ALA A 128 31.79 -29.87 -7.42
CA ALA A 128 31.44 -30.97 -8.32
C ALA A 128 30.64 -32.08 -7.63
N PHE A 129 30.44 -32.00 -6.30
CA PHE A 129 29.66 -32.99 -5.56
C PHE A 129 28.17 -32.80 -5.84
N HIS A 130 27.68 -33.42 -6.91
CA HIS A 130 26.27 -33.52 -7.20
C HIS A 130 25.61 -34.39 -6.13
N TRP A 131 24.77 -33.81 -5.27
CA TRP A 131 23.95 -34.62 -4.37
C TRP A 131 23.07 -35.55 -5.23
N PRO A 132 23.14 -36.88 -5.07
CA PRO A 132 22.32 -37.77 -5.86
C PRO A 132 20.85 -37.47 -5.52
N ILE A 133 20.10 -36.94 -6.48
CA ILE A 133 18.67 -36.72 -6.32
C ILE A 133 18.03 -38.12 -6.32
N PRO A 134 17.35 -38.54 -5.24
CA PRO A 134 16.65 -39.82 -5.23
C PRO A 134 15.64 -39.88 -6.38
N GLU A 135 15.56 -41.02 -7.07
CA GLU A 135 14.67 -41.22 -8.23
C GLU A 135 13.20 -40.89 -7.93
N ILE A 136 12.77 -41.10 -6.67
CA ILE A 136 11.44 -40.76 -6.17
C ILE A 136 11.12 -39.27 -6.39
N LEU A 137 12.08 -38.38 -6.13
CA LEU A 137 11.89 -36.93 -6.26
C LEU A 137 11.93 -36.45 -7.72
N ARG A 138 12.50 -37.25 -8.63
CA ARG A 138 12.53 -36.95 -10.06
C ARG A 138 11.14 -37.01 -10.70
N LYS A 139 10.21 -37.80 -10.13
CA LYS A 139 8.83 -37.97 -10.60
C LYS A 139 7.94 -36.74 -10.37
N PHE A 140 8.32 -35.85 -9.45
CA PHE A 140 7.52 -34.67 -9.08
C PHE A 140 8.00 -33.37 -9.73
N ARG A 141 9.00 -33.44 -10.62
CA ARG A 141 9.54 -32.29 -11.36
C ARG A 141 9.09 -32.38 -12.83
N ALA A 142 7.79 -32.17 -13.05
CA ALA A 142 7.19 -31.94 -14.37
C ALA A 142 7.01 -30.42 -14.59
#